data_AF-A0A4Q3FCL8-F1
#
_entry.id   AF-A0A4Q3FCL8-F1
#
_cell.length_a   1.000
_cell.length_b   1.000
_cell.length_c   1.000
_cell.angle_alpha   90.00
_cell.angle_beta   90.00
_cell.angle_gamma   90.00
#
_symmetry.space_group_name_H-M   'P 1'
#
loop_
_entity.id
_entity.type
_entity.pdbx_description
1 polymer ?
#
loop_
_entity_poly.entity_id
_entity_poly.type
_entity_poly.pdbx_seq_one_letter_code
_entity_poly.pdbx_strand_id
1 'polypeptide(L)'
;MVNFRFLWLILFVSAFFSCKQNPGKTKSGSVPETNEQLIQRTKTSFRSVLNIRFTEVYRRFDNGVSFNAQGYQLKPSWKFYFTADTTVQLYSDVKKRYFDMPVTLDHDSIFGLAGALFKARKISTDSLLFQVLSVKNRIINWKNSNVYVTFYAEDYLKKARLNVEKLQQTTQKDTAYIDSLAKLSATNDKKIFAAQQPVMLTSKSADVHVTNAKTKAKNLNSYYIPETLFYPEYQVTIHKAYADFYHSFAVKVDANGKLIFVEPMEAMIDDPESTIKIMKGIMDGYLTHYLQITPGKTLGIPHDSLILLVVRGTQN
;
A
#
# COMPACT_ATOMS: atom_id res chain seq x y z
N MET A 1 58.41 17.90 -28.34
CA MET A 1 58.12 18.62 -29.60
C MET A 1 57.45 19.93 -29.24
N VAL A 2 58.25 21.00 -29.24
CA VAL A 2 57.82 22.39 -29.11
C VAL A 2 58.12 23.04 -30.44
N ASN A 3 57.17 23.73 -31.06
CA ASN A 3 57.52 24.90 -31.87
C ASN A 3 56.33 25.84 -32.05
N PHE A 4 56.68 27.11 -31.97
CA PHE A 4 55.90 28.31 -31.80
C PHE A 4 56.23 29.19 -33.02
N ARG A 5 55.25 29.91 -33.60
CA ARG A 5 55.36 31.22 -34.30
C ARG A 5 54.10 31.49 -35.16
N PHE A 6 53.29 32.47 -34.78
CA PHE A 6 53.28 33.89 -35.23
C PHE A 6 52.85 34.04 -36.71
N LEU A 7 51.59 34.43 -36.99
CA LEU A 7 51.01 35.78 -37.06
C LEU A 7 51.23 36.44 -38.43
N TRP A 8 50.15 36.70 -39.19
CA TRP A 8 49.98 37.96 -39.94
C TRP A 8 48.52 38.18 -40.40
N LEU A 9 48.12 39.45 -40.30
CA LEU A 9 46.83 40.07 -40.63
C LEU A 9 46.57 40.19 -42.15
N ILE A 10 45.29 40.44 -42.50
CA ILE A 10 44.74 41.63 -43.24
C ILE A 10 43.43 41.18 -43.94
N LEU A 11 42.24 41.59 -43.47
CA LEU A 11 41.47 42.82 -43.78
C LEU A 11 40.80 42.83 -45.17
N PHE A 12 39.47 42.66 -45.22
CA PHE A 12 38.60 43.28 -46.24
C PHE A 12 37.20 43.58 -45.66
N VAL A 13 37.05 44.84 -45.22
CA VAL A 13 35.92 45.79 -45.38
C VAL A 13 34.97 45.41 -46.53
N SER A 14 33.65 45.58 -46.56
CA SER A 14 32.55 46.07 -45.70
C SER A 14 31.26 45.88 -46.52
N ALA A 15 30.10 45.69 -45.89
CA ALA A 15 28.84 46.17 -46.47
C ALA A 15 27.80 46.46 -45.39
N PHE A 16 27.39 47.71 -45.41
CA PHE A 16 26.40 48.40 -44.60
C PHE A 16 25.04 47.72 -44.55
N PHE A 17 24.48 47.56 -43.35
CA PHE A 17 23.08 47.90 -43.09
C PHE A 17 22.99 48.64 -41.75
N SER A 18 22.86 49.96 -41.87
CA SER A 18 22.47 50.86 -40.79
C SER A 18 20.96 51.02 -40.85
N CYS A 19 20.25 50.74 -39.75
CA CYS A 19 19.35 51.73 -39.14
C CYS A 19 18.69 51.25 -37.84
N LYS A 20 18.81 52.15 -36.85
CA LYS A 20 17.82 52.51 -35.81
C LYS A 20 17.54 51.52 -34.68
N GLN A 21 18.32 51.65 -33.61
CA GLN A 21 17.81 51.44 -32.25
C GLN A 21 16.92 52.62 -31.84
N ASN A 22 15.64 52.35 -31.64
CA ASN A 22 14.73 53.18 -30.86
C ASN A 22 14.77 52.69 -29.40
N PRO A 23 15.06 53.51 -28.39
CA PRO A 23 14.90 53.12 -27.00
C PRO A 23 13.43 53.32 -26.63
N GLY A 24 12.64 52.25 -26.76
CA GLY A 24 11.21 52.31 -26.47
C GLY A 24 10.62 50.95 -26.16
N LYS A 25 10.07 50.85 -24.94
CA LYS A 25 9.15 49.81 -24.43
C LYS A 25 9.82 48.52 -23.94
N THR A 26 10.39 48.66 -22.74
CA THR A 26 10.46 47.63 -21.71
C THR A 26 9.21 46.75 -21.74
N LYS A 27 9.43 45.44 -21.85
CA LYS A 27 8.40 44.42 -21.67
C LYS A 27 7.64 44.72 -20.38
N SER A 28 6.32 44.81 -20.49
CA SER A 28 5.38 44.89 -19.37
C SER A 28 5.82 43.91 -18.29
N GLY A 29 6.43 44.44 -17.23
CA GLY A 29 6.70 43.68 -16.03
C GLY A 29 5.37 43.21 -15.48
N SER A 30 5.22 41.90 -15.33
CA SER A 30 4.23 41.36 -14.42
C SER A 30 4.45 42.03 -13.07
N VAL A 31 3.43 42.69 -12.54
CA VAL A 31 3.41 43.15 -11.15
C VAL A 31 3.82 41.95 -10.27
N PRO A 32 4.80 42.09 -9.36
CA PRO A 32 5.12 41.00 -8.44
C PRO A 32 3.86 40.68 -7.64
N GLU A 33 3.38 39.45 -7.73
CA GLU A 33 2.22 38.99 -6.96
C GLU A 33 2.48 39.24 -5.47
N THR A 34 1.46 39.71 -4.74
CA THR A 34 1.63 39.90 -3.30
C THR A 34 1.75 38.54 -2.61
N ASN A 35 2.47 38.47 -1.48
CA ASN A 35 2.60 37.23 -0.71
C ASN A 35 1.23 36.63 -0.32
N GLU A 36 0.22 37.47 -0.11
CA GLU A 36 -1.16 37.05 0.16
C GLU A 36 -1.85 36.43 -1.07
N GLN A 37 -1.54 36.90 -2.28
CA GLN A 37 -2.04 36.32 -3.54
C GLN A 37 -1.36 34.98 -3.87
N LEU A 38 -0.07 34.83 -3.52
CA LEU A 38 0.65 33.54 -3.56
C LEU A 38 0.10 32.53 -2.53
N ILE A 39 -0.25 32.99 -1.32
CA ILE A 39 -0.90 32.19 -0.26
C ILE A 39 -2.37 31.85 -0.60
N GLN A 40 -3.07 32.70 -1.35
CA GLN A 40 -4.43 32.42 -1.83
C GLN A 40 -4.46 31.49 -3.04
N ARG A 41 -3.45 31.51 -3.92
CA ARG A 41 -3.31 30.52 -5.01
C ARG A 41 -2.95 29.11 -4.54
N THR A 42 -2.47 28.97 -3.32
CA THR A 42 -1.99 27.70 -2.75
C THR A 42 -3.06 26.93 -1.98
N LYS A 43 -4.24 27.48 -1.70
CA LYS A 43 -5.36 26.71 -1.09
C LYS A 43 -6.20 26.00 -2.16
N THR A 44 -6.37 24.68 -2.02
CA THR A 44 -7.31 23.91 -2.87
C THR A 44 -8.72 24.49 -2.76
N SER A 45 -9.44 24.59 -3.88
CA SER A 45 -10.89 24.81 -3.89
C SER A 45 -11.60 23.68 -4.64
N PHE A 46 -12.79 23.34 -4.18
CA PHE A 46 -13.68 22.33 -4.74
C PHE A 46 -14.93 22.95 -5.39
N ARG A 47 -14.98 24.29 -5.52
CA ARG A 47 -16.13 25.01 -6.13
C ARG A 47 -16.52 24.50 -7.51
N SER A 48 -15.54 24.16 -8.34
CA SER A 48 -15.75 23.66 -9.71
C SER A 48 -16.38 22.26 -9.75
N VAL A 49 -16.45 21.56 -8.63
CA VAL A 49 -16.94 20.18 -8.54
C VAL A 49 -17.99 19.99 -7.44
N LEU A 50 -18.61 21.09 -6.96
CA LEU A 50 -19.69 21.03 -5.98
C LEU A 50 -20.86 20.22 -6.52
N ASN A 51 -21.46 19.42 -5.63
CA ASN A 51 -22.62 18.58 -5.89
C ASN A 51 -22.42 17.52 -6.99
N ILE A 52 -21.19 17.32 -7.48
CA ILE A 52 -20.84 16.21 -8.37
C ILE A 52 -20.52 14.99 -7.51
N ARG A 53 -21.21 13.89 -7.76
CA ARG A 53 -20.94 12.60 -7.09
C ARG A 53 -19.75 11.91 -7.73
N PHE A 54 -18.78 11.58 -6.89
CA PHE A 54 -17.58 10.89 -7.25
C PHE A 54 -17.55 9.51 -6.61
N THR A 55 -17.17 8.52 -7.41
CA THR A 55 -16.86 7.17 -6.93
C THR A 55 -15.38 6.89 -7.15
N GLU A 56 -14.73 6.37 -6.12
CA GLU A 56 -13.34 5.93 -6.20
C GLU A 56 -13.24 4.74 -7.14
N VAL A 57 -12.37 4.84 -8.14
CA VAL A 57 -12.17 3.78 -9.14
C VAL A 57 -10.81 3.13 -9.01
N TYR A 58 -9.80 3.88 -8.56
CA TYR A 58 -8.44 3.37 -8.39
C TYR A 58 -7.80 3.88 -7.11
N ARG A 59 -7.06 2.99 -6.44
CA ARG A 59 -6.13 3.32 -5.38
C ARG A 59 -4.84 2.57 -5.64
N ARG A 60 -3.75 3.30 -5.91
CA ARG A 60 -2.51 2.72 -6.44
C ARG A 60 -1.30 3.34 -5.75
N PHE A 61 -0.25 2.56 -5.62
CA PHE A 61 1.07 3.09 -5.31
C PHE A 61 1.63 3.85 -6.53
N ASP A 62 2.71 4.59 -6.34
CA ASP A 62 3.43 5.36 -7.35
C ASP A 62 3.91 4.51 -8.54
N ASN A 63 4.23 3.24 -8.30
CA ASN A 63 4.54 2.25 -9.32
C ASN A 63 3.30 1.81 -10.15
N GLY A 64 2.10 2.28 -9.83
CA GLY A 64 0.85 2.03 -10.51
C GLY A 64 0.17 0.70 -10.18
N VAL A 65 0.68 -0.10 -9.23
CA VAL A 65 -0.01 -1.29 -8.71
C VAL A 65 -0.77 -0.98 -7.42
N SER A 66 -1.72 -1.85 -7.08
CA SER A 66 -2.54 -1.76 -5.86
C SER A 66 -1.90 -2.47 -4.66
N PHE A 67 -0.79 -3.19 -4.86
CA PHE A 67 -0.10 -3.95 -3.82
C PHE A 67 1.21 -3.29 -3.41
N ASN A 68 1.54 -3.37 -2.12
CA ASN A 68 2.89 -3.08 -1.64
C ASN A 68 3.72 -4.36 -1.52
N ALA A 69 4.99 -4.19 -1.13
CA ALA A 69 5.93 -5.28 -0.93
C ALA A 69 5.56 -6.23 0.23
N GLN A 70 4.65 -5.82 1.11
CA GLN A 70 4.15 -6.61 2.24
C GLN A 70 2.88 -7.40 1.90
N GLY A 71 2.37 -7.31 0.66
CA GLY A 71 1.15 -8.01 0.24
C GLY A 71 -0.15 -7.26 0.57
N TYR A 72 -0.06 -6.07 1.16
CA TYR A 72 -1.25 -5.26 1.42
C TYR A 72 -1.82 -4.67 0.13
N GLN A 73 -3.10 -4.92 -0.10
CA GLN A 73 -3.85 -4.38 -1.23
C GLN A 73 -4.61 -3.11 -0.86
N LEU A 74 -4.38 -2.05 -1.63
CA LEU A 74 -5.20 -0.86 -1.67
C LEU A 74 -6.50 -1.15 -2.41
N LYS A 75 -7.61 -1.25 -1.68
CA LYS A 75 -8.95 -1.43 -2.23
C LYS A 75 -9.69 -0.09 -2.29
N PRO A 76 -10.16 0.35 -3.48
CA PRO A 76 -11.05 1.49 -3.59
C PRO A 76 -12.38 1.22 -2.88
N SER A 77 -12.93 2.23 -2.21
CA SER A 77 -14.24 2.09 -1.55
C SER A 77 -15.00 3.40 -1.36
N TRP A 78 -14.38 4.55 -1.60
CA TRP A 78 -14.97 5.83 -1.24
C TRP A 78 -16.00 6.31 -2.28
N LYS A 79 -17.08 6.90 -1.78
CA LYS A 79 -18.07 7.64 -2.58
C LYS A 79 -18.41 8.93 -1.85
N PHE A 80 -18.32 10.06 -2.54
CA PHE A 80 -18.59 11.35 -1.92
C PHE A 80 -19.01 12.42 -2.93
N TYR A 81 -19.47 13.56 -2.43
CA TYR A 81 -19.56 14.82 -3.17
C TYR A 81 -19.33 16.02 -2.26
N PHE A 82 -18.75 17.09 -2.77
CA PHE A 82 -18.55 18.31 -2.00
C PHE A 82 -19.83 19.14 -1.99
N THR A 83 -20.26 19.61 -0.83
CA THR A 83 -21.37 20.58 -0.68
C THR A 83 -20.84 22.00 -0.50
N ALA A 84 -19.62 22.13 0.00
CA ALA A 84 -18.86 23.37 0.08
C ALA A 84 -17.35 23.06 -0.03
N ASP A 85 -16.51 24.09 -0.14
CA ASP A 85 -15.05 23.95 -0.09
C ASP A 85 -14.56 23.25 1.19
N THR A 86 -15.31 23.38 2.29
CA THR A 86 -14.96 22.88 3.62
C THR A 86 -15.88 21.76 4.11
N THR A 87 -16.75 21.22 3.24
CA THR A 87 -17.71 20.18 3.63
C THR A 87 -17.93 19.19 2.50
N VAL A 88 -17.86 17.92 2.84
CA VAL A 88 -18.14 16.82 1.93
C VAL A 88 -19.19 15.89 2.52
N GLN A 89 -20.05 15.37 1.66
CA GLN A 89 -20.96 14.29 1.98
C GLN A 89 -20.27 12.97 1.63
N LEU A 90 -19.85 12.21 2.65
CA LEU A 90 -19.16 10.93 2.51
C LEU A 90 -20.12 9.77 2.76
N TYR A 91 -20.16 8.79 1.85
CA TYR A 91 -21.03 7.62 1.97
C TYR A 91 -20.47 6.62 2.99
N SER A 92 -21.34 6.11 3.88
CA SER A 92 -21.02 5.02 4.79
C SER A 92 -21.65 3.72 4.31
N ASP A 93 -20.84 2.72 3.99
CA ASP A 93 -21.33 1.38 3.63
C ASP A 93 -22.02 0.65 4.79
N VAL A 94 -21.68 0.99 6.03
CA VAL A 94 -22.29 0.38 7.23
C VAL A 94 -23.67 0.96 7.49
N LYS A 95 -23.80 2.29 7.37
CA LYS A 95 -25.05 3.00 7.66
C LYS A 95 -25.92 3.25 6.42
N LYS A 96 -25.44 2.90 5.23
CA LYS A 96 -26.11 3.04 3.92
C LYS A 96 -26.62 4.46 3.64
N ARG A 97 -25.86 5.48 4.07
CA ARG A 97 -26.21 6.90 3.86
C ARG A 97 -24.97 7.79 3.85
N TYR A 98 -25.14 9.01 3.35
CA TYR A 98 -24.11 10.05 3.39
C TYR A 98 -24.10 10.77 4.75
N PHE A 99 -22.93 11.26 5.13
CA PHE A 99 -22.70 12.08 6.31
C PHE A 99 -21.86 13.29 5.94
N ASP A 100 -22.20 14.43 6.55
CA ASP A 100 -21.34 15.61 6.50
C ASP A 100 -20.03 15.35 7.24
N MET A 101 -18.94 15.55 6.51
CA MET A 101 -17.58 15.48 7.03
C MET A 101 -16.88 16.81 6.75
N PRO A 102 -16.19 17.38 7.75
CA PRO A 102 -15.42 18.60 7.54
C PRO A 102 -14.24 18.31 6.61
N VAL A 103 -13.95 19.28 5.76
CA VAL A 103 -12.75 19.32 4.92
C VAL A 103 -11.90 20.47 5.42
N THR A 104 -10.67 20.17 5.85
CA THR A 104 -9.71 21.20 6.25
C THR A 104 -8.87 21.57 5.04
N LEU A 105 -8.79 22.85 4.71
CA LEU A 105 -7.98 23.33 3.59
C LEU A 105 -6.68 23.93 4.10
N ASP A 106 -5.58 23.51 3.51
CA ASP A 106 -4.24 23.99 3.80
C ASP A 106 -3.57 24.52 2.50
N HIS A 107 -2.36 25.07 2.64
CA HIS A 107 -1.54 25.53 1.52
C HIS A 107 -1.09 24.36 0.62
N ASP A 108 -0.44 24.69 -0.50
CA ASP A 108 0.10 23.75 -1.49
C ASP A 108 -0.86 22.67 -2.00
N SER A 109 -2.13 23.05 -2.08
CA SER A 109 -3.24 22.21 -2.46
C SER A 109 -3.46 21.01 -1.52
N ILE A 110 -3.07 21.15 -0.26
CA ILE A 110 -3.24 20.12 0.77
C ILE A 110 -4.60 20.30 1.45
N PHE A 111 -5.25 19.18 1.77
CA PHE A 111 -6.49 19.19 2.51
C PHE A 111 -6.66 17.92 3.35
N GLY A 112 -7.37 18.04 4.46
CA GLY A 112 -7.75 16.91 5.31
C GLY A 112 -9.18 16.47 5.03
N LEU A 113 -9.38 15.16 4.94
CA LEU A 113 -10.69 14.53 4.80
C LEU A 113 -10.70 13.16 5.50
N ALA A 114 -11.70 12.92 6.35
CA ALA A 114 -11.98 11.61 6.96
C ALA A 114 -10.76 11.00 7.69
N GLY A 115 -9.99 11.85 8.38
CA GLY A 115 -8.80 11.46 9.14
C GLY A 115 -7.53 11.27 8.30
N ALA A 116 -7.58 11.47 6.99
CA ALA A 116 -6.42 11.42 6.10
C ALA A 116 -6.09 12.82 5.54
N LEU A 117 -4.80 13.05 5.28
CA LEU A 117 -4.32 14.24 4.57
C LEU A 117 -4.04 13.89 3.12
N PHE A 118 -4.43 14.79 2.23
CA PHE A 118 -4.31 14.64 0.79
C PHE A 118 -3.65 15.86 0.18
N LYS A 119 -2.94 15.65 -0.93
CA LYS A 119 -2.59 16.71 -1.88
C LYS A 119 -3.45 16.54 -3.13
N ALA A 120 -4.18 17.58 -3.52
CA ALA A 120 -4.90 17.59 -4.78
C ALA A 120 -3.90 17.64 -5.94
N ARG A 121 -3.99 16.66 -6.85
CA ARG A 121 -3.15 16.59 -8.06
C ARG A 121 -3.93 16.96 -9.31
N LYS A 122 -5.22 16.61 -9.34
CA LYS A 122 -6.16 17.02 -10.40
C LYS A 122 -7.56 17.20 -9.81
N ILE A 123 -8.21 18.28 -10.19
CA ILE A 123 -9.63 18.53 -9.92
C ILE A 123 -10.29 18.90 -11.25
N SER A 124 -11.29 18.13 -11.65
CA SER A 124 -12.10 18.38 -12.84
C SER A 124 -13.50 17.82 -12.63
N THR A 125 -14.47 18.28 -13.41
CA THR A 125 -15.85 17.81 -13.34
C THR A 125 -15.98 16.30 -13.58
N ASP A 126 -15.09 15.71 -14.38
CA ASP A 126 -15.15 14.29 -14.74
C ASP A 126 -14.32 13.41 -13.80
N SER A 127 -13.26 13.96 -13.20
CA SER A 127 -12.28 13.17 -12.44
C SER A 127 -11.55 13.97 -11.38
N LEU A 128 -11.22 13.28 -10.28
CA LEU A 128 -10.35 13.76 -9.22
C LEU A 128 -9.14 12.83 -9.10
N LEU A 129 -7.95 13.40 -8.89
CA LEU A 129 -6.75 12.65 -8.54
C LEU A 129 -6.14 13.28 -7.29
N PHE A 130 -6.06 12.49 -6.23
CA PHE A 130 -5.48 12.88 -4.95
C PHE A 130 -4.29 12.00 -4.62
N GLN A 131 -3.30 12.57 -3.95
CA GLN A 131 -2.19 11.83 -3.35
C GLN A 131 -2.39 11.80 -1.84
N VAL A 132 -2.32 10.63 -1.22
CA VAL A 132 -2.37 10.48 0.24
C VAL A 132 -1.02 10.89 0.82
N LEU A 133 -1.04 11.73 1.85
CA LEU A 133 0.16 12.22 2.52
C LEU A 133 0.44 11.40 3.78
N SER A 134 1.66 10.89 3.88
CA SER A 134 2.20 10.31 5.11
C SER A 134 2.76 11.43 5.97
N VAL A 135 2.13 11.73 7.11
CA VAL A 135 2.57 12.79 8.02
C VAL A 135 3.00 12.19 9.36
N LYS A 136 4.19 12.54 9.83
CA LYS A 136 4.70 12.17 11.16
C LYS A 136 5.21 13.43 11.85
N ASN A 137 4.76 13.69 13.08
CA ASN A 137 5.14 14.86 13.85
C ASN A 137 4.95 16.18 13.08
N ARG A 138 3.83 16.32 12.36
CA ARG A 138 3.50 17.48 11.50
C ARG A 138 4.44 17.71 10.31
N ILE A 139 5.32 16.74 10.00
CA ILE A 139 6.21 16.78 8.84
C ILE A 139 5.69 15.78 7.81
N ILE A 140 5.53 16.26 6.57
CA ILE A 140 5.17 15.42 5.44
C ILE A 140 6.38 14.58 5.04
N ASN A 141 6.21 13.26 5.06
CA ASN A 141 7.17 12.32 4.50
C ASN A 141 6.80 12.06 3.04
N TRP A 142 7.41 12.82 2.13
CA TRP A 142 7.15 12.71 0.69
C TRP A 142 7.49 11.33 0.13
N LYS A 143 8.53 10.67 0.65
CA LYS A 143 8.94 9.32 0.22
C LYS A 143 7.86 8.27 0.53
N ASN A 144 7.18 8.40 1.66
CA ASN A 144 6.11 7.48 2.07
C ASN A 144 4.71 7.96 1.62
N SER A 145 4.61 9.12 0.97
CA SER A 145 3.37 9.65 0.40
C SER A 145 3.16 9.09 -1.01
N ASN A 146 3.28 7.79 -1.19
CA ASN A 146 3.33 7.16 -2.51
C ASN A 146 1.99 6.56 -2.96
N VAL A 147 0.88 6.90 -2.30
CA VAL A 147 -0.46 6.40 -2.65
C VAL A 147 -1.26 7.46 -3.39
N TYR A 148 -1.88 7.07 -4.49
CA TYR A 148 -2.71 7.90 -5.34
C TYR A 148 -4.12 7.32 -5.44
N VAL A 149 -5.11 8.20 -5.35
CA VAL A 149 -6.52 7.88 -5.35
C VAL A 149 -7.21 8.60 -6.49
N THR A 150 -7.85 7.86 -7.36
CA THR A 150 -8.57 8.38 -8.53
C THR A 150 -10.06 8.18 -8.35
N PHE A 151 -10.81 9.24 -8.59
CA PHE A 151 -12.26 9.22 -8.59
C PHE A 151 -12.80 9.64 -9.95
N TYR A 152 -13.88 9.01 -10.38
CA TYR A 152 -14.65 9.44 -11.54
C TYR A 152 -16.03 9.92 -11.12
N ALA A 153 -16.51 10.96 -11.79
CA ALA A 153 -17.86 11.44 -11.63
C ALA A 153 -18.85 10.35 -12.10
N GLU A 154 -19.97 10.19 -11.39
CA GLU A 154 -20.98 9.21 -11.74
C GLU A 154 -21.54 9.43 -13.15
N ASP A 155 -21.70 10.68 -13.57
CA ASP A 155 -22.22 10.99 -14.91
C ASP A 155 -21.20 10.68 -16.01
N TYR A 156 -19.91 10.89 -15.74
CA TYR A 156 -18.83 10.46 -16.64
C TYR A 156 -18.83 8.94 -16.80
N LEU A 157 -18.92 8.19 -15.69
CA LEU A 157 -18.99 6.73 -15.70
C LEU A 157 -20.17 6.22 -16.54
N LYS A 158 -21.36 6.80 -16.37
CA LYS A 158 -22.56 6.47 -17.15
C LYS A 158 -22.38 6.78 -18.64
N LYS A 159 -21.92 8.00 -18.97
CA LYS A 159 -21.72 8.44 -20.37
C LYS A 159 -20.70 7.58 -21.10
N ALA A 160 -19.59 7.25 -20.43
CA ALA A 160 -18.53 6.41 -20.97
C ALA A 160 -18.85 4.91 -20.89
N ARG A 161 -20.00 4.52 -20.32
CA ARG A 161 -20.44 3.13 -20.11
C ARG A 161 -19.38 2.29 -19.38
N LEU A 162 -18.71 2.91 -18.41
CA LEU A 162 -17.69 2.26 -17.60
C LEU A 162 -18.35 1.56 -16.40
N ASN A 163 -17.97 0.31 -16.17
CA ASN A 163 -18.41 -0.46 -15.02
C ASN A 163 -17.44 -0.22 -13.84
N VAL A 164 -17.96 0.29 -12.72
CA VAL A 164 -17.16 0.66 -11.55
C VAL A 164 -16.49 -0.57 -10.94
N GLU A 165 -17.23 -1.68 -10.80
CA GLU A 165 -16.72 -2.91 -10.20
C GLU A 165 -15.51 -3.44 -10.97
N LYS A 166 -15.53 -3.36 -12.30
CA LYS A 166 -14.42 -3.73 -13.19
C LYS A 166 -13.22 -2.80 -13.05
N LEU A 167 -13.43 -1.50 -12.87
CA LEU A 167 -12.33 -0.55 -12.64
C LEU A 167 -11.65 -0.78 -11.29
N GLN A 168 -12.44 -1.14 -10.27
CA GLN A 168 -11.94 -1.39 -8.91
C GLN A 168 -11.23 -2.76 -8.77
N GLN A 169 -11.34 -3.64 -9.77
CA GLN A 169 -10.66 -4.94 -9.79
C GLN A 169 -9.14 -4.81 -9.95
N THR A 170 -8.45 -5.88 -9.58
CA THR A 170 -7.03 -6.05 -9.85
C THR A 170 -6.74 -6.21 -11.33
N THR A 171 -5.58 -5.73 -11.74
CA THR A 171 -5.12 -5.69 -13.12
C THR A 171 -4.10 -6.79 -13.39
N GLN A 172 -3.78 -6.99 -14.67
CA GLN A 172 -2.66 -7.85 -15.07
C GLN A 172 -1.33 -7.35 -14.50
N LYS A 173 -1.15 -6.04 -14.35
CA LYS A 173 0.05 -5.45 -13.74
C LYS A 173 0.16 -5.82 -12.26
N ASP A 174 -0.97 -5.84 -11.53
CA ASP A 174 -1.00 -6.34 -10.14
C ASP A 174 -0.61 -7.81 -10.09
N THR A 175 -1.14 -8.62 -11.01
CA THR A 175 -0.85 -10.06 -11.09
C THR A 175 0.64 -10.30 -11.36
N ALA A 176 1.23 -9.60 -12.33
CA ALA A 176 2.66 -9.69 -12.64
C ALA A 176 3.55 -9.23 -11.48
N TYR A 177 3.12 -8.20 -10.75
CA TYR A 177 3.82 -7.73 -9.56
C TYR A 177 3.82 -8.79 -8.45
N ILE A 178 2.66 -9.40 -8.16
CA ILE A 178 2.55 -10.49 -7.18
C ILE A 178 3.34 -11.73 -7.60
N ASP A 179 3.31 -12.11 -8.88
CA ASP A 179 4.15 -13.21 -9.40
C ASP A 179 5.65 -12.93 -9.18
N SER A 180 6.09 -11.70 -9.40
CA SER A 180 7.48 -11.30 -9.13
C SER A 180 7.82 -11.37 -7.63
N LEU A 181 6.91 -10.94 -6.76
CA LEU A 181 7.10 -11.04 -5.31
C LEU A 181 7.16 -12.50 -4.87
N ALA A 182 6.28 -13.36 -5.39
CA ALA A 182 6.26 -14.79 -5.09
C ALA A 182 7.57 -15.50 -5.45
N LYS A 183 8.14 -15.17 -6.63
CA LYS A 183 9.45 -15.68 -7.05
C LYS A 183 10.59 -15.20 -6.14
N LEU A 184 10.53 -13.94 -5.71
CA LEU A 184 11.52 -13.37 -4.79
C LEU A 184 11.42 -14.00 -3.40
N SER A 185 10.21 -14.19 -2.85
CA SER A 185 10.02 -14.81 -1.54
C SER A 185 10.52 -16.24 -1.48
N ALA A 186 10.40 -17.00 -2.58
CA ALA A 186 10.88 -18.39 -2.66
C ALA A 186 12.41 -18.52 -2.51
N THR A 187 13.16 -17.47 -2.85
CA THR A 187 14.64 -17.48 -2.81
C THR A 187 15.21 -16.59 -1.70
N ASN A 188 14.38 -15.80 -1.03
CA ASN A 188 14.81 -14.87 0.00
C ASN A 188 13.73 -14.70 1.09
N ASP A 189 14.00 -15.26 2.27
CA ASP A 189 13.05 -15.25 3.40
C ASP A 189 12.72 -13.83 3.89
N LYS A 190 13.60 -12.83 3.66
CA LYS A 190 13.33 -11.41 3.98
C LYS A 190 12.32 -10.77 3.03
N LYS A 191 11.87 -11.49 2.00
CA LYS A 191 10.89 -11.04 1.00
C LYS A 191 9.56 -11.77 1.10
N ILE A 192 9.38 -12.62 2.11
CA ILE A 192 8.08 -13.19 2.44
C ILE A 192 7.09 -12.05 2.70
N PHE A 193 5.88 -12.20 2.18
CA PHE A 193 4.83 -11.20 2.28
C PHE A 193 3.50 -11.86 2.65
N ALA A 194 2.56 -11.06 3.14
CA ALA A 194 1.29 -11.57 3.61
C ALA A 194 0.41 -12.02 2.43
N ALA A 195 -0.20 -13.19 2.59
CA ALA A 195 -1.15 -13.71 1.62
C ALA A 195 -2.55 -13.11 1.84
N GLN A 196 -3.23 -12.73 0.76
CA GLN A 196 -4.64 -12.29 0.84
C GLN A 196 -5.57 -13.42 1.28
N GLN A 197 -5.29 -14.63 0.80
CA GLN A 197 -5.88 -15.88 1.24
C GLN A 197 -4.83 -16.54 2.13
N PRO A 198 -4.97 -16.49 3.47
CA PRO A 198 -3.93 -16.97 4.37
C PRO A 198 -3.71 -18.48 4.20
N VAL A 199 -2.54 -18.95 4.63
CA VAL A 199 -2.27 -20.38 4.80
C VAL A 199 -3.37 -21.00 5.64
N MET A 200 -3.87 -22.17 5.25
CA MET A 200 -4.86 -22.92 6.02
C MET A 200 -4.27 -24.23 6.52
N LEU A 201 -4.45 -24.48 7.82
CA LEU A 201 -4.10 -25.73 8.47
C LEU A 201 -5.37 -26.47 8.86
N THR A 202 -5.49 -27.71 8.39
CA THR A 202 -6.63 -28.59 8.71
C THR A 202 -6.11 -29.93 9.19
N SER A 203 -6.72 -30.49 10.23
CA SER A 203 -6.29 -31.78 10.74
C SER A 203 -6.74 -32.93 9.83
N LYS A 204 -5.86 -33.90 9.65
CA LYS A 204 -6.14 -35.21 9.04
C LYS A 204 -6.42 -36.29 10.09
N SER A 205 -6.17 -36.01 11.37
CA SER A 205 -6.27 -36.97 12.47
C SER A 205 -7.28 -36.50 13.52
N ALA A 206 -8.01 -37.45 14.11
CA ALA A 206 -8.87 -37.18 15.26
C ALA A 206 -8.04 -36.76 16.50
N ASP A 207 -6.78 -37.17 16.58
CA ASP A 207 -5.88 -36.85 17.68
C ASP A 207 -5.27 -35.45 17.57
N VAL A 208 -5.50 -34.72 16.45
CA VAL A 208 -4.97 -33.36 16.26
C VAL A 208 -6.10 -32.37 16.06
N HIS A 209 -6.11 -31.32 16.88
CA HIS A 209 -7.06 -30.22 16.77
C HIS A 209 -6.33 -28.92 16.40
N VAL A 210 -6.85 -28.21 15.40
CA VAL A 210 -6.29 -26.94 14.93
C VAL A 210 -7.34 -25.86 15.08
N THR A 211 -6.98 -24.80 15.79
CA THR A 211 -7.78 -23.56 15.82
C THR A 211 -6.95 -22.41 15.30
N ASN A 212 -7.57 -21.55 14.50
CA ASN A 212 -6.97 -20.29 14.10
C ASN A 212 -7.33 -19.26 15.17
N ALA A 213 -6.33 -18.59 15.74
CA ALA A 213 -6.56 -17.44 16.61
C ALA A 213 -7.12 -16.31 15.74
N LYS A 214 -8.44 -16.30 15.52
CA LYS A 214 -9.09 -15.20 14.81
C LYS A 214 -8.76 -13.94 15.58
N THR A 215 -7.92 -13.08 15.02
CA THR A 215 -7.82 -11.69 15.44
C THR A 215 -9.22 -11.12 15.24
N LYS A 216 -10.05 -11.12 16.28
CA LYS A 216 -11.26 -10.29 16.29
C LYS A 216 -10.72 -8.90 16.05
N ALA A 217 -11.06 -8.31 14.91
CA ALA A 217 -10.77 -6.92 14.58
C ALA A 217 -11.53 -6.05 15.59
N LYS A 218 -11.00 -5.96 16.81
CA LYS A 218 -11.61 -5.25 17.92
C LYS A 218 -11.32 -3.78 17.62
N ASN A 219 -12.35 -3.11 17.11
CA ASN A 219 -12.38 -1.69 16.76
C ASN A 219 -11.55 -1.30 15.51
N LEU A 220 -12.14 -1.50 14.33
CA LEU A 220 -11.73 -0.89 13.04
C LEU A 220 -11.96 0.65 13.00
N ASN A 221 -11.85 1.34 14.14
CA ASN A 221 -11.89 2.81 14.20
C ASN A 221 -10.50 3.43 14.00
N SER A 222 -9.44 2.63 13.91
CA SER A 222 -8.11 3.10 13.53
C SER A 222 -7.77 2.59 12.12
N TYR A 223 -7.18 3.46 11.30
CA TYR A 223 -6.55 3.11 10.02
C TYR A 223 -5.29 2.21 10.18
N TYR A 224 -5.04 1.71 11.40
CA TYR A 224 -3.95 0.82 11.72
C TYR A 224 -4.40 -0.62 11.46
N ILE A 225 -3.67 -1.32 10.61
CA ILE A 225 -3.84 -2.74 10.33
C ILE A 225 -2.83 -3.45 11.26
N PRO A 226 -3.29 -4.15 12.32
CA PRO A 226 -2.41 -4.91 13.20
C PRO A 226 -1.47 -5.82 12.43
N GLU A 227 -0.23 -5.96 12.89
CA GLU A 227 0.75 -6.89 12.29
C GLU A 227 0.26 -8.35 12.31
N THR A 228 -0.62 -8.68 13.26
CA THR A 228 -1.31 -9.98 13.37
C THR A 228 -2.32 -10.25 12.25
N LEU A 229 -2.65 -9.26 11.40
CA LEU A 229 -3.40 -9.49 10.16
C LEU A 229 -2.51 -9.99 9.01
N PHE A 230 -1.20 -9.82 9.10
CA PHE A 230 -0.25 -10.24 8.06
C PHE A 230 0.22 -11.68 8.25
N TYR A 231 0.27 -12.18 9.48
CA TYR A 231 0.75 -13.51 9.82
C TYR A 231 -0.29 -14.25 10.67
N PRO A 232 -0.99 -15.27 10.13
CA PRO A 232 -1.99 -15.99 10.88
C PRO A 232 -1.33 -16.82 11.99
N GLU A 233 -1.96 -16.82 13.16
CA GLU A 233 -1.57 -17.63 14.31
C GLU A 233 -2.49 -18.84 14.45
N TYR A 234 -1.89 -20.01 14.62
CA TYR A 234 -2.57 -21.28 14.80
C TYR A 234 -2.22 -21.90 16.15
N GLN A 235 -3.24 -22.34 16.86
CA GLN A 235 -3.09 -23.20 18.02
C GLN A 235 -3.34 -24.65 17.57
N VAL A 236 -2.35 -25.50 17.79
CA VAL A 236 -2.40 -26.92 17.44
C VAL A 236 -2.31 -27.73 18.72
N THR A 237 -3.33 -28.53 19.01
CA THR A 237 -3.33 -29.48 20.12
C THR A 237 -3.17 -30.88 19.57
N ILE A 238 -2.21 -31.64 20.10
CA ILE A 238 -1.89 -33.00 19.72
C ILE A 238 -2.15 -33.89 20.94
N HIS A 239 -3.15 -34.76 20.83
CA HIS A 239 -3.43 -35.83 21.79
C HIS A 239 -2.54 -37.04 21.51
N LYS A 240 -2.28 -37.84 22.55
CA LYS A 240 -1.37 -39.00 22.50
C LYS A 240 0.02 -38.65 21.97
N ALA A 241 0.52 -37.48 22.34
CA ALA A 241 1.89 -37.09 22.06
C ALA A 241 2.89 -37.94 22.86
N TYR A 242 4.14 -38.00 22.41
CA TYR A 242 5.20 -38.74 23.11
C TYR A 242 5.46 -38.22 24.53
N ALA A 243 5.23 -36.93 24.77
CA ALA A 243 5.38 -36.24 26.04
C ALA A 243 4.43 -35.03 26.07
N ASP A 244 4.20 -34.52 27.28
CA ASP A 244 3.55 -33.23 27.45
C ASP A 244 4.54 -32.12 27.06
N PHE A 245 4.14 -31.24 26.15
CA PHE A 245 4.96 -30.11 25.72
C PHE A 245 4.11 -28.92 25.31
N TYR A 246 4.73 -27.74 25.33
CA TYR A 246 4.13 -26.49 24.90
C TYR A 246 5.21 -25.62 24.26
N HIS A 247 5.09 -25.36 22.96
CA HIS A 247 6.08 -24.60 22.22
C HIS A 247 5.43 -23.60 21.28
N SER A 248 6.07 -22.45 21.09
CA SER A 248 5.68 -21.47 20.09
C SER A 248 6.83 -21.13 19.15
N PHE A 249 6.56 -21.12 17.84
CA PHE A 249 7.57 -20.87 16.82
C PHE A 249 6.96 -20.34 15.52
N ALA A 250 7.76 -19.58 14.79
CA ALA A 250 7.42 -19.10 13.46
C ALA A 250 7.77 -20.16 12.40
N VAL A 251 6.87 -20.34 11.44
CA VAL A 251 7.03 -21.30 10.35
C VAL A 251 6.77 -20.61 9.02
N LYS A 252 7.65 -20.85 8.06
CA LYS A 252 7.41 -20.54 6.66
C LYS A 252 6.69 -21.70 6.01
N VAL A 253 5.55 -21.43 5.39
CA VAL A 253 4.85 -22.37 4.52
C VAL A 253 5.16 -21.99 3.09
N ASP A 254 5.84 -22.88 2.36
CA ASP A 254 6.20 -22.62 0.97
C ASP A 254 4.98 -22.68 0.03
N ALA A 255 5.19 -22.32 -1.24
CA ALA A 255 4.15 -22.36 -2.26
C ALA A 255 3.53 -23.76 -2.50
N ASN A 256 4.17 -24.84 -2.05
CA ASN A 256 3.69 -26.21 -2.15
C ASN A 256 3.03 -26.72 -0.85
N GLY A 257 3.04 -25.92 0.21
CA GLY A 257 2.51 -26.29 1.52
C GLY A 257 3.51 -27.02 2.42
N LYS A 258 4.82 -26.99 2.12
CA LYS A 258 5.86 -27.53 3.00
C LYS A 258 6.12 -26.57 4.17
N LEU A 259 6.19 -27.11 5.38
CA LEU A 259 6.59 -26.37 6.57
C LEU A 259 8.11 -26.27 6.65
N ILE A 260 8.61 -25.06 6.92
CA ILE A 260 10.03 -24.77 7.11
C ILE A 260 10.15 -23.96 8.40
N PHE A 261 10.87 -24.51 9.38
CA PHE A 261 11.13 -23.85 10.64
C PHE A 261 11.91 -22.55 10.42
N VAL A 262 11.47 -21.46 11.07
CA VAL A 262 12.15 -20.15 11.00
C VAL A 262 12.88 -19.90 12.31
N GLU A 263 12.14 -19.63 13.38
CA GLU A 263 12.70 -19.27 14.68
C GLU A 263 11.72 -19.55 15.82
N PRO A 264 12.20 -19.79 17.06
CA PRO A 264 11.34 -19.88 18.22
C PRO A 264 10.75 -18.50 18.60
N MET A 265 9.53 -18.48 19.14
CA MET A 265 8.90 -17.25 19.64
C MET A 265 9.12 -17.04 21.15
N GLU A 266 9.76 -18.00 21.81
CA GLU A 266 10.07 -17.97 23.24
C GLU A 266 11.25 -17.01 23.51
N ALA A 267 11.02 -15.96 24.30
CA ALA A 267 11.99 -14.89 24.53
C ALA A 267 13.19 -15.29 25.40
N MET A 268 13.06 -16.37 26.18
CA MET A 268 14.12 -16.92 27.03
C MET A 268 14.13 -18.44 26.88
N ILE A 269 15.19 -18.96 26.27
CA ILE A 269 15.41 -20.39 26.08
C ILE A 269 16.76 -20.72 26.69
N ASP A 270 16.74 -21.55 27.74
CA ASP A 270 17.96 -21.92 28.48
C ASP A 270 18.94 -22.74 27.63
N ASP A 271 18.41 -23.62 26.77
CA ASP A 271 19.17 -24.39 25.78
C ASP A 271 18.52 -24.24 24.37
N PRO A 272 18.95 -23.23 23.59
CA PRO A 272 18.33 -22.93 22.31
C PRO A 272 18.52 -24.04 21.26
N GLU A 273 19.64 -24.75 21.27
CA GLU A 273 19.90 -25.80 20.27
C GLU A 273 18.98 -27.00 20.47
N SER A 274 18.89 -27.47 21.72
CA SER A 274 18.01 -28.59 22.07
C SER A 274 16.54 -28.24 21.82
N THR A 275 16.12 -27.03 22.21
CA THR A 275 14.73 -26.57 22.02
C THR A 275 14.37 -26.45 20.55
N ILE A 276 15.24 -25.87 19.71
CA ILE A 276 15.04 -25.82 18.25
C ILE A 276 14.95 -27.23 17.66
N LYS A 277 15.77 -28.16 18.13
CA LYS A 277 15.73 -29.56 17.66
C LYS A 277 14.40 -30.23 18.01
N ILE A 278 13.86 -29.98 19.21
CA ILE A 278 12.54 -30.48 19.63
C ILE A 278 11.44 -29.88 18.76
N MET A 279 11.43 -28.56 18.55
CA MET A 279 10.42 -27.89 17.73
C MET A 279 10.44 -28.38 16.27
N LYS A 280 11.62 -28.58 15.69
CA LYS A 280 11.78 -29.21 14.36
C LYS A 280 11.26 -30.64 14.36
N GLY A 281 11.58 -31.43 15.39
CA GLY A 281 11.05 -32.78 15.56
C GLY A 281 9.52 -32.85 15.66
N ILE A 282 8.89 -31.89 16.34
CA ILE A 282 7.43 -31.76 16.41
C ILE A 282 6.86 -31.42 15.02
N MET A 283 7.47 -30.49 14.30
CA MET A 283 7.04 -30.10 12.96
C MET A 283 7.14 -31.26 11.96
N ASP A 284 8.27 -31.95 11.95
CA ASP A 284 8.54 -33.04 11.01
C ASP A 284 7.74 -34.31 11.38
N GLY A 285 7.66 -34.64 12.67
CA GLY A 285 7.04 -35.88 13.18
C GLY A 285 5.52 -35.81 13.39
N TYR A 286 4.98 -34.67 13.80
CA TYR A 286 3.53 -34.53 14.01
C TYR A 286 2.88 -33.70 12.92
N LEU A 287 3.32 -32.44 12.75
CA LEU A 287 2.57 -31.48 11.95
C LEU A 287 2.51 -31.88 10.47
N THR A 288 3.65 -32.30 9.91
CA THR A 288 3.74 -32.73 8.50
C THR A 288 2.87 -33.98 8.22
N HIS A 289 2.73 -34.88 9.20
CA HIS A 289 1.96 -36.11 9.06
C HIS A 289 0.46 -35.91 9.29
N TYR A 290 0.10 -35.16 10.34
CA TYR A 290 -1.27 -35.02 10.79
C TYR A 290 -2.01 -33.81 10.24
N LEU A 291 -1.33 -32.88 9.56
CA LEU A 291 -1.98 -31.73 8.95
C LEU A 291 -2.09 -31.83 7.43
N GLN A 292 -3.21 -31.37 6.92
CA GLN A 292 -3.36 -30.91 5.55
C GLN A 292 -3.09 -29.41 5.53
N ILE A 293 -2.04 -29.02 4.80
CA ILE A 293 -1.58 -27.65 4.67
C ILE A 293 -1.99 -27.14 3.29
N THR A 294 -2.70 -26.01 3.27
CA THR A 294 -2.97 -25.27 2.03
C THR A 294 -2.11 -24.01 2.04
N PRO A 295 -1.26 -23.79 1.02
CA PRO A 295 -0.38 -22.63 0.98
C PRO A 295 -1.17 -21.33 0.87
N GLY A 296 -0.57 -20.25 1.37
CA GLY A 296 -1.10 -18.90 1.23
C GLY A 296 -1.11 -18.47 -0.24
N LYS A 297 -2.14 -17.71 -0.64
CA LYS A 297 -2.31 -17.24 -2.01
C LYS A 297 -2.64 -15.76 -2.07
N THR A 298 -2.15 -15.12 -3.12
CA THR A 298 -2.55 -13.76 -3.50
C THR A 298 -2.88 -13.75 -4.98
N LEU A 299 -4.08 -13.28 -5.35
CA LEU A 299 -4.58 -13.35 -6.74
C LEU A 299 -4.51 -14.76 -7.35
N GLY A 300 -4.71 -15.80 -6.54
CA GLY A 300 -4.63 -17.19 -6.97
C GLY A 300 -3.20 -17.76 -7.11
N ILE A 301 -2.17 -16.94 -6.93
CA ILE A 301 -0.76 -17.35 -6.99
C ILE A 301 -0.32 -17.84 -5.60
N PRO A 302 0.05 -19.12 -5.44
CA PRO A 302 0.63 -19.61 -4.19
C PRO A 302 2.05 -19.07 -4.00
N HIS A 303 2.39 -18.72 -2.76
CA HIS A 303 3.72 -18.17 -2.43
C HIS A 303 4.10 -18.46 -0.97
N ASP A 304 5.40 -18.37 -0.69
CA ASP A 304 5.94 -18.48 0.66
C ASP A 304 5.25 -17.47 1.59
N SER A 305 4.75 -17.97 2.71
CA SER A 305 3.98 -17.21 3.70
C SER A 305 4.43 -17.58 5.11
N LEU A 306 4.51 -16.60 6.01
CA LEU A 306 4.86 -16.83 7.41
C LEU A 306 3.60 -17.07 8.24
N ILE A 307 3.65 -18.05 9.12
CA ILE A 307 2.61 -18.35 10.12
C ILE A 307 3.25 -18.47 11.50
N LEU A 308 2.46 -18.23 12.53
CA LEU A 308 2.84 -18.47 13.93
C LEU A 308 2.13 -19.73 14.42
N LEU A 309 2.88 -20.63 15.05
CA LEU A 309 2.35 -21.84 15.63
C LEU A 309 2.52 -21.80 17.15
N VAL A 310 1.44 -22.14 17.85
CA VAL A 310 1.45 -22.50 19.27
C VAL A 310 1.02 -23.96 19.35
N VAL A 311 1.95 -24.84 19.68
CA VAL A 311 1.75 -26.30 19.64
C VAL A 311 1.77 -26.86 21.06
N ARG A 312 0.71 -27.56 21.42
CA ARG A 312 0.57 -28.27 22.68
C ARG A 312 0.46 -29.77 22.42
N GLY A 313 1.31 -30.56 23.07
CA GLY A 313 1.20 -32.02 23.14
C GLY A 313 0.66 -32.45 24.49
N THR A 314 -0.22 -33.45 24.51
CA THR A 314 -0.63 -34.17 25.72
C THR A 314 -0.47 -35.67 25.51
N GLN A 315 0.06 -36.39 26.50
CA GLN A 315 0.15 -37.86 26.45
C GLN A 315 -1.24 -38.53 26.53
N ASN A 316 -2.22 -37.81 27.10
CA ASN A 316 -3.63 -38.19 27.16
C ASN A 316 -4.34 -37.95 25.82
#